data_AF-A0A917FYC7-F1
#
_entry.id   AF-A0A917FYC7-F1
#
_cell.length_a   1.000
_cell.length_b   1.000
_cell.length_c   1.000
_cell.angle_alpha   90.00
_cell.angle_beta   90.00
_cell.angle_gamma   90.00
#
_symmetry.space_group_name_H-M   'P 1'
#
loop_
_entity.id
_entity.type
_entity.pdbx_description
1 polymer ?
#
loop_
_entity_poly.entity_id
_entity_poly.type
_entity_poly.pdbx_seq_one_letter_code
_entity_poly.pdbx_strand_id
1 'polypeptide(L)'
;MSQEGKGATIIIPVNTQSDKVVVELTGQMVKSMEAKEALLQIKTEKVTYTLPAAQINMDAESQQMGTQAALQDIKVHITIATPTADTVKQVRDTAKQHGYQIVAQPVEFKITASSGSKTVDASKFNGYVERTIEIPDGTGQDHDRHCPQC
;
A
#
# COMPACT_ATOMS: atom_id res chain seq x y z
N MET A 1 -8.35 14.18 -31.60
CA MET A 1 -8.75 14.25 -30.17
C MET A 1 -7.92 13.22 -29.43
N SER A 2 -6.99 13.68 -28.59
CA SER A 2 -5.87 12.85 -28.06
C SER A 2 -6.35 11.88 -26.99
N GLN A 3 -6.41 10.58 -27.33
CA GLN A 3 -6.42 9.49 -26.36
C GLN A 3 -5.02 9.35 -25.76
N GLU A 4 -4.70 10.17 -24.76
CA GLU A 4 -3.48 9.98 -23.97
C GLU A 4 -3.88 9.69 -22.51
N GLY A 5 -3.93 8.40 -22.16
CA GLY A 5 -3.67 7.93 -20.78
C GLY A 5 -4.85 7.69 -19.84
N LYS A 6 -6.03 7.26 -20.31
CA LYS A 6 -7.01 6.62 -19.40
C LYS A 6 -6.54 5.23 -18.99
N GLY A 7 -6.70 4.88 -17.71
CA GLY A 7 -6.26 3.58 -17.17
C GLY A 7 -4.74 3.42 -17.08
N ALA A 8 -3.98 4.52 -17.11
CA ALA A 8 -2.52 4.45 -17.08
C ALA A 8 -2.02 3.93 -15.72
N THR A 9 -1.01 3.05 -15.74
CA THR A 9 -0.33 2.59 -14.53
C THR A 9 0.97 3.38 -14.34
N ILE A 10 1.07 4.07 -13.20
CA ILE A 10 2.26 4.80 -12.76
C ILE A 10 3.03 3.89 -11.82
N ILE A 11 4.24 3.50 -12.21
CA ILE A 11 5.08 2.58 -11.44
C ILE A 11 6.18 3.36 -10.73
N ILE A 12 6.25 3.21 -9.42
CA ILE A 12 7.33 3.71 -8.56
C ILE A 12 8.17 2.51 -8.13
N PRO A 13 9.30 2.23 -8.83
CA PRO A 13 10.23 1.19 -8.41
C PRO A 13 11.07 1.68 -7.23
N VAL A 14 11.16 0.86 -6.20
CA VAL A 14 11.97 1.12 -5.01
C VAL A 14 13.00 0.01 -4.90
N ASN A 15 14.21 0.34 -5.33
CA ASN A 15 15.32 -0.62 -5.41
C ASN A 15 16.29 -0.47 -4.22
N THR A 16 15.91 0.30 -3.19
CA THR A 16 16.72 0.53 -2.01
C THR A 16 16.28 -0.41 -0.88
N GLN A 17 17.25 -1.02 -0.20
CA GLN A 17 17.01 -1.73 1.04
C GLN A 17 16.80 -0.69 2.14
N SER A 18 15.54 -0.37 2.44
CA SER A 18 15.15 0.50 3.54
C SER A 18 13.97 -0.09 4.28
N ASP A 19 13.96 0.06 5.61
CA ASP A 19 12.85 -0.35 6.46
C ASP A 19 11.61 0.54 6.28
N LYS A 20 11.74 1.66 5.56
CA LYS A 20 10.63 2.60 5.32
C LYS A 20 10.77 3.30 3.97
N VAL A 21 9.72 3.19 3.17
CA VAL A 21 9.51 3.91 1.92
C VAL A 21 8.37 4.91 2.14
N VAL A 22 8.59 6.17 1.75
CA VAL A 22 7.54 7.19 1.73
C VAL A 22 7.47 7.77 0.33
N VAL A 23 6.31 7.62 -0.31
CA VAL A 23 5.97 8.31 -1.55
C VAL A 23 5.16 9.55 -1.18
N GLU A 24 5.63 10.73 -1.56
CA GLU A 24 4.90 12.00 -1.41
C GLU A 24 4.30 12.41 -2.76
N LEU A 25 2.99 12.66 -2.75
CA LEU A 25 2.24 13.19 -3.88
C LEU A 25 1.47 14.43 -3.41
N THR A 26 1.14 15.33 -4.33
CA THR A 26 0.20 16.42 -4.02
C THR A 26 -1.23 15.92 -4.23
N GLY A 27 -2.18 16.50 -3.50
CA GLY A 27 -3.60 16.24 -3.70
C GLY A 27 -4.03 16.49 -5.15
N GLN A 28 -3.44 17.49 -5.81
CA GLN A 28 -3.69 17.79 -7.22
C GLN A 28 -3.19 16.66 -8.15
N MET A 29 -2.03 16.06 -7.88
CA MET A 29 -1.55 14.90 -8.64
C MET A 29 -2.50 13.73 -8.47
N VAL A 30 -2.93 13.43 -7.24
CA VAL A 30 -3.88 12.33 -6.96
C VAL A 30 -5.21 12.56 -7.68
N LYS A 31 -5.76 13.79 -7.64
CA LYS A 31 -6.99 14.14 -8.37
C LYS A 31 -6.83 13.99 -9.89
N SER A 32 -5.66 14.33 -10.42
CA SER A 32 -5.37 14.15 -11.85
C SER A 32 -5.27 12.68 -12.24
N MET A 33 -4.71 11.84 -11.37
CA MET A 33 -4.67 10.39 -11.54
C MET A 33 -6.07 9.78 -11.47
N GLU A 34 -6.89 10.21 -10.52
CA GLU A 34 -8.30 9.80 -10.39
C GLU A 34 -9.09 10.10 -11.68
N ALA A 35 -9.00 11.34 -12.20
CA ALA A 35 -9.71 11.75 -13.41
C ALA A 35 -9.29 10.94 -14.66
N LYS A 36 -8.10 10.34 -14.64
CA LYS A 36 -7.57 9.46 -15.68
C LYS A 36 -7.75 7.98 -15.38
N GLU A 37 -8.46 7.63 -14.32
CA GLU A 37 -8.65 6.23 -13.88
C GLU A 37 -7.31 5.50 -13.69
N ALA A 38 -6.27 6.23 -13.27
CA ALA A 38 -4.92 5.72 -13.20
C ALA A 38 -4.71 4.80 -11.99
N LEU A 39 -3.80 3.85 -12.15
CA LEU A 39 -3.32 2.97 -11.09
C LEU A 39 -1.94 3.45 -10.61
N LEU A 40 -1.78 3.59 -9.31
CA LEU A 40 -0.48 3.81 -8.69
C LEU A 40 0.08 2.47 -8.22
N GLN A 41 1.23 2.08 -8.77
CA GLN A 41 1.92 0.85 -8.41
C GLN A 41 3.24 1.18 -7.71
N ILE A 42 3.40 0.78 -6.45
CA ILE A 42 4.65 0.89 -5.72
C ILE A 42 5.26 -0.50 -5.65
N LYS A 43 6.43 -0.69 -6.27
CA LYS A 43 7.12 -1.98 -6.37
C LYS A 43 8.40 -1.93 -5.57
N THR A 44 8.46 -2.68 -4.48
CA THR A 44 9.70 -2.99 -3.75
C THR A 44 10.21 -4.36 -4.18
N GLU A 45 11.35 -4.79 -3.64
CA GLU A 45 11.89 -6.13 -3.88
C GLU A 45 10.91 -7.25 -3.53
N LYS A 46 10.15 -7.10 -2.42
CA LYS A 46 9.31 -8.18 -1.88
C LYS A 46 7.82 -7.92 -1.99
N VAL A 47 7.40 -6.68 -2.26
CA VAL A 47 6.00 -6.30 -2.23
C VAL A 47 5.66 -5.38 -3.38
N THR A 48 4.56 -5.67 -4.06
CA THR A 48 3.93 -4.76 -5.01
C THR A 48 2.58 -4.33 -4.45
N TYR A 49 2.37 -3.02 -4.32
CA TYR A 49 1.09 -2.41 -4.00
C TYR A 49 0.52 -1.78 -5.25
N THR A 50 -0.71 -2.13 -5.61
CA THR A 50 -1.43 -1.50 -6.72
C THR A 50 -2.69 -0.85 -6.17
N LEU A 51 -2.75 0.47 -6.30
CA LEU A 51 -3.80 1.32 -5.75
C LEU A 51 -4.44 2.14 -6.87
N PRO A 52 -5.72 1.90 -7.20
CA PRO A 52 -6.46 2.82 -8.06
C PRO A 52 -6.54 4.20 -7.39
N ALA A 53 -6.20 5.27 -8.12
CA ALA A 53 -6.18 6.61 -7.54
C ALA A 53 -7.56 7.04 -7.00
N ALA A 54 -8.64 6.52 -7.57
CA ALA A 54 -10.02 6.72 -7.10
C ALA A 54 -10.29 6.19 -5.68
N GLN A 55 -9.41 5.34 -5.15
CA GLN A 55 -9.49 4.89 -3.76
C GLN A 55 -9.04 5.97 -2.76
N ILE A 56 -8.30 6.99 -3.21
CA ILE A 56 -7.95 8.16 -2.40
C ILE A 56 -8.91 9.28 -2.80
N ASN A 57 -10.03 9.40 -2.08
CA ASN A 57 -11.02 10.44 -2.36
C ASN A 57 -10.56 11.82 -1.89
N MET A 58 -9.83 12.53 -2.74
CA MET A 58 -9.29 13.85 -2.40
C MET A 58 -10.35 14.91 -2.10
N ASP A 59 -11.58 14.75 -2.61
CA ASP A 59 -12.66 15.68 -2.29
C ASP A 59 -13.09 15.49 -0.83
N ALA A 60 -13.26 14.24 -0.38
CA ALA A 60 -13.58 13.92 1.00
C ALA A 60 -12.43 14.27 1.96
N GLU A 61 -11.18 13.99 1.57
CA GLU A 61 -10.01 14.32 2.40
C GLU A 61 -9.81 15.84 2.53
N SER A 62 -9.98 16.61 1.45
CA SER A 62 -9.89 18.07 1.51
C SER A 62 -11.00 18.69 2.36
N GLN A 63 -12.22 18.16 2.29
CA GLN A 63 -13.32 18.57 3.18
C GLN A 63 -13.01 18.29 4.65
N GLN A 64 -12.44 17.12 4.96
CA GLN A 64 -12.03 16.79 6.32
C GLN A 64 -10.93 17.73 6.83
N MET A 65 -10.05 18.22 5.97
CA MET A 65 -9.00 19.18 6.31
C MET A 65 -9.55 20.59 6.58
N GLY A 66 -10.63 20.96 5.92
CA GLY A 66 -11.28 22.27 5.98
C GLY A 66 -11.38 22.87 4.59
N THR A 67 -12.50 23.53 4.29
CA THR A 67 -12.92 24.01 2.96
C THR A 67 -11.97 24.99 2.23
N GLN A 68 -10.79 25.26 2.79
CA GLN A 68 -9.84 26.26 2.28
C GLN A 68 -8.47 25.67 1.90
N ALA A 69 -8.23 24.37 2.10
CA ALA A 69 -6.98 23.75 1.67
C ALA A 69 -7.02 23.50 0.16
N ALA A 70 -6.20 24.23 -0.61
CA ALA A 70 -6.05 23.96 -2.04
C ALA A 70 -5.38 22.59 -2.24
N LEU A 71 -5.84 21.81 -3.21
CA LEU A 71 -5.31 20.46 -3.47
C LEU A 71 -3.79 20.43 -3.72
N GLN A 72 -3.24 21.52 -4.23
CA GLN A 72 -1.80 21.71 -4.42
C GLN A 72 -1.01 21.77 -3.11
N ASP A 73 -1.64 22.22 -2.02
CA ASP A 73 -1.02 22.38 -0.70
C ASP A 73 -1.20 21.14 0.18
N ILE A 74 -2.06 20.21 -0.24
CA ILE A 74 -2.27 18.94 0.44
C ILE A 74 -1.19 17.95 -0.01
N LYS A 75 -0.44 17.42 0.96
CA LYS A 75 0.54 16.36 0.75
C LYS A 75 -0.07 15.01 1.12
N VAL A 76 -0.10 14.11 0.16
CA VAL A 76 -0.50 12.71 0.34
C VAL A 76 0.78 11.87 0.50
N HIS A 77 0.94 11.25 1.65
CA HIS A 77 2.04 10.33 1.95
C HIS A 77 1.55 8.90 1.93
N ILE A 78 2.18 8.08 1.10
CA ILE A 78 1.97 6.64 1.06
C ILE A 78 3.23 6.00 1.65
N THR A 79 3.07 5.37 2.81
CA THR A 79 4.15 4.77 3.57
C THR A 79 4.06 3.26 3.49
N ILE A 80 5.16 2.62 3.10
CA ILE A 80 5.39 1.18 3.22
C ILE A 80 6.55 0.99 4.19
N ALA A 81 6.34 0.28 5.29
CA ALA A 81 7.37 0.11 6.30
C ALA A 81 7.38 -1.29 6.91
N THR A 82 8.53 -1.69 7.45
CA THR A 82 8.58 -2.78 8.42
C THR A 82 7.83 -2.32 9.68
N PRO A 83 6.86 -3.10 10.20
CA PRO A 83 6.16 -2.74 11.43
C PRO A 83 7.12 -2.67 12.62
N THR A 84 6.70 -1.98 13.67
CA THR A 84 7.48 -1.92 14.92
C THR A 84 7.69 -3.32 15.51
N ALA A 85 8.78 -3.48 16.28
CA ALA A 85 9.11 -4.76 16.92
C ALA A 85 7.97 -5.30 17.80
N ASP A 86 7.24 -4.41 18.49
CA ASP A 86 6.09 -4.77 19.31
C ASP A 86 4.94 -5.31 18.46
N THR A 87 4.62 -4.66 17.34
CA THR A 87 3.60 -5.14 16.39
C THR A 87 3.99 -6.49 15.81
N VAL A 88 5.25 -6.68 15.41
CA VAL A 88 5.75 -7.97 14.91
C VAL A 88 5.63 -9.06 15.98
N LYS A 89 5.95 -8.73 17.24
CA LYS A 89 5.82 -9.66 18.36
C LYS A 89 4.35 -10.04 18.58
N GLN A 90 3.44 -9.08 18.56
CA GLN A 90 2.01 -9.32 18.73
C GLN A 90 1.45 -10.23 17.62
N VAL A 91 1.82 -9.98 16.36
CA VAL A 91 1.44 -10.83 15.22
C VAL A 91 1.98 -12.26 15.41
N ARG A 92 3.24 -12.40 15.83
CA ARG A 92 3.85 -13.72 16.08
C ARG A 92 3.19 -14.47 17.23
N ASP A 93 2.90 -13.80 18.33
CA ASP A 93 2.28 -14.41 19.51
C ASP A 93 0.86 -14.88 19.18
N THR A 94 0.09 -14.07 18.45
CA THR A 94 -1.25 -14.44 17.97
C THR A 94 -1.18 -15.64 17.02
N ALA A 95 -0.25 -15.63 16.07
CA ALA A 95 -0.07 -16.76 15.15
C ALA A 95 0.23 -18.06 15.92
N LYS A 96 1.13 -18.02 16.91
CA LYS A 96 1.44 -19.18 17.76
C LYS A 96 0.23 -19.66 18.56
N GLN A 97 -0.54 -18.75 19.14
CA GLN A 97 -1.73 -19.10 19.94
C GLN A 97 -2.78 -19.83 19.11
N HIS A 98 -2.91 -19.51 17.83
CA HIS A 98 -3.87 -20.12 16.91
C HIS A 98 -3.27 -21.22 16.03
N GLY A 99 -2.00 -21.58 16.22
CA GLY A 99 -1.32 -22.62 15.43
C GLY A 99 -1.02 -22.22 13.98
N TYR A 100 -0.97 -20.92 13.67
CA TYR A 100 -0.65 -20.40 12.35
C TYR A 100 0.86 -20.23 12.15
N GLN A 101 1.30 -20.43 10.90
CA GLN A 101 2.67 -20.17 10.47
C GLN A 101 2.74 -18.87 9.66
N ILE A 102 3.68 -18.00 10.02
CA ILE A 102 3.97 -16.78 9.26
C ILE A 102 4.94 -17.16 8.14
N VAL A 103 4.47 -17.10 6.88
CA VAL A 103 5.24 -17.49 5.69
C VAL A 103 5.95 -16.33 5.00
N ALA A 104 5.64 -15.08 5.38
CA ALA A 104 6.27 -13.87 4.85
C ALA A 104 6.38 -12.79 5.93
N GLN A 105 7.32 -11.85 5.76
CA GLN A 105 7.51 -10.75 6.73
C GLN A 105 6.28 -9.82 6.74
N PRO A 106 5.76 -9.45 7.92
CA PRO A 106 4.71 -8.44 8.02
C PRO A 106 5.18 -7.10 7.45
N VAL A 107 4.29 -6.40 6.74
CA VAL A 107 4.55 -5.07 6.18
C VAL A 107 3.40 -4.14 6.57
N GLU A 108 3.74 -2.94 7.02
CA GLU A 108 2.80 -1.87 7.29
C GLU A 108 2.61 -1.02 6.03
N PHE A 109 1.35 -0.72 5.73
CA PHE A 109 0.96 0.19 4.64
C PHE A 109 0.03 1.25 5.20
N LYS A 110 0.36 2.52 4.99
CA LYS A 110 -0.43 3.65 5.49
C LYS A 110 -0.52 4.76 4.46
N ILE A 111 -1.69 5.37 4.31
CA ILE A 111 -1.88 6.59 3.52
C ILE A 111 -2.34 7.71 4.46
N THR A 112 -1.66 8.84 4.41
CA THR A 112 -2.07 10.05 5.13
C THR A 112 -2.13 11.23 4.19
N ALA A 113 -3.14 12.08 4.36
CA ALA A 113 -3.14 13.41 3.76
C ALA A 113 -2.78 14.42 4.85
N SER A 114 -1.90 15.37 4.54
CA SER A 114 -1.52 16.47 5.44
C SER A 114 -1.62 17.84 4.76
N SER A 115 -2.07 18.84 5.51
CA SER A 115 -2.09 20.26 5.11
C SER A 115 -1.85 21.13 6.34
N GLY A 116 -0.80 21.96 6.30
CA GLY A 116 -0.34 22.70 7.47
C GLY A 116 -0.04 21.80 8.66
N SER A 117 -0.74 22.01 9.79
CA SER A 117 -0.61 21.20 11.01
C SER A 117 -1.57 20.02 11.09
N LYS A 118 -2.46 19.87 10.11
CA LYS A 118 -3.52 18.86 10.14
C LYS A 118 -3.15 17.68 9.26
N THR A 119 -3.25 16.48 9.85
CA THR A 119 -3.03 15.21 9.16
C THR A 119 -4.22 14.30 9.41
N VAL A 120 -4.73 13.67 8.35
CA VAL A 120 -5.82 12.72 8.39
C VAL A 120 -5.38 11.39 7.79
N ASP A 121 -5.97 10.30 8.29
CA ASP A 121 -5.73 8.96 7.77
C ASP A 121 -6.65 8.73 6.56
N ALA A 122 -6.04 8.54 5.39
CA ALA A 122 -6.72 8.31 4.11
C ALA A 122 -6.66 6.82 3.71
N SER A 123 -6.43 5.92 4.66
CA SER A 123 -6.31 4.46 4.42
C SER A 123 -7.66 3.74 4.40
N LYS A 124 -8.79 4.48 4.41
CA LYS A 124 -10.14 3.91 4.28
C LYS A 124 -10.51 3.85 2.80
N PHE A 125 -10.29 2.67 2.21
CA PHE A 125 -10.60 2.43 0.81
C PHE A 125 -12.05 2.01 0.65
N ASN A 126 -12.73 2.60 -0.34
CA ASN A 126 -14.12 2.26 -0.68
C ASN A 126 -14.19 1.14 -1.73
N GLY A 127 -13.07 0.50 -2.03
CA GLY A 127 -12.91 -0.51 -3.06
C GLY A 127 -11.59 -1.26 -2.92
N TYR A 128 -11.22 -1.98 -3.98
CA TYR A 128 -10.14 -2.96 -3.93
C TYR A 128 -8.75 -2.32 -4.04
N VAL A 129 -7.84 -2.76 -3.16
CA VAL A 129 -6.41 -2.47 -3.20
C VAL A 129 -5.69 -3.80 -3.32
N GLU A 130 -4.87 -3.96 -4.35
CA GLU A 130 -4.14 -5.20 -4.58
C GLU A 130 -2.77 -5.15 -3.90
N ARG A 131 -2.42 -6.25 -3.23
CA ARG A 131 -1.13 -6.44 -2.55
C ARG A 131 -0.56 -7.78 -2.97
N THR A 132 0.55 -7.75 -3.69
CA THR A 132 1.31 -8.94 -4.02
C THR A 132 2.54 -8.99 -3.12
N ILE A 133 2.70 -10.08 -2.37
CA ILE A 133 3.84 -10.32 -1.49
C ILE A 133 4.59 -11.53 -2.04
N GLU A 134 5.88 -11.35 -2.34
CA GLU A 134 6.74 -12.45 -2.71
C GLU A 134 7.03 -13.31 -1.48
N ILE A 135 6.72 -14.60 -1.59
CA ILE A 135 7.05 -15.59 -0.57
C ILE A 135 8.49 -16.02 -0.82
N PRO A 136 9.41 -15.88 0.16
CA PRO A 136 10.78 -16.38 0.00
C PRO A 136 10.77 -17.87 -0.30
N ASP A 137 11.64 -18.31 -1.21
CA ASP A 137 11.84 -19.74 -1.49
C ASP A 137 12.18 -20.47 -0.17
N GLY A 138 11.30 -21.38 0.25
CA GLY A 138 11.50 -22.16 1.49
C GLY A 138 10.26 -22.54 2.30
N THR A 139 9.03 -22.19 1.88
CA THR A 139 7.80 -22.56 2.63
C THR A 139 7.04 -23.76 2.07
N GLY A 140 7.58 -24.41 1.04
CA GLY A 140 7.16 -25.74 0.61
C GLY A 140 7.99 -26.83 1.30
N GLN A 141 7.70 -27.14 2.57
CA GLN A 141 7.88 -28.53 2.98
C GLN A 141 6.56 -29.24 2.69
N ASP A 142 6.42 -29.61 1.42
CA ASP A 142 5.61 -30.74 1.01
C ASP A 142 5.96 -31.90 1.94
N HIS A 143 5.02 -32.22 2.84
CA HIS A 143 5.00 -33.53 3.46
C HIS A 143 4.76 -34.51 2.33
N ASP A 144 5.87 -35.01 1.78
CA ASP A 144 5.96 -36.20 0.93
C ASP A 144 5.19 -37.33 1.62
N ARG A 145 3.87 -37.37 1.38
CA ARG A 145 3.11 -38.60 1.46
C ARG A 145 3.56 -39.36 0.23
N HIS A 146 4.67 -40.08 0.43
CA HIS A 146 4.92 -41.34 -0.22
C HIS A 146 3.58 -42.08 -0.34
N CYS A 147 2.98 -42.00 -1.51
CA CYS A 147 1.99 -42.95 -1.97
C CYS A 147 2.80 -43.99 -2.73
N PRO A 148 3.34 -45.04 -2.06
CA PRO A 148 3.84 -46.16 -2.81
C PRO A 148 2.64 -46.77 -3.54
N GLN A 149 2.70 -46.74 -4.86
CA GLN A 149 1.83 -47.53 -5.72
C GLN A 149 1.91 -49.00 -5.27
N CYS A 150 0.81 -49.56 -4.76
CA CYS A 150 0.38 -50.98 -4.83
C CYS A 150 -0.95 -51.14 -4.07
#